data_AF-A0A1J3K4K8-F1
#
_entry.id   AF-A0A1J3K4K8-F1
#
_cell.length_a   1.000
_cell.length_b   1.000
_cell.length_c   1.000
_cell.angle_alpha   90.00
_cell.angle_beta   90.00
_cell.angle_gamma   90.00
#
_symmetry.space_group_name_H-M   'P 1'
#
loop_
_entity.id
_entity.type
_entity.pdbx_description
1 polymer ?
#
loop_
_entity_poly.entity_id
_entity_poly.type
_entity_poly.pdbx_seq_one_letter_code
_entity_poly.pdbx_strand_id
1 'polypeptide(L)'
;VVEMGFDPKTSRFVEALKVLYQLSDKTIEEKLNILDKRLGFAVEDVWETFKKYPIFLALSEQKIANSIETYLGLGFSEDELAIMVKRSASCLNYTEETVKKKNEFLVKEMNWPLKA
;
A
#
# COMPACT_ATOMS: atom_id res chain seq x y z
N VAL A 1 -4.49 -6.68 -18.64
CA VAL A 1 -3.86 -5.35 -18.36
C VAL A 1 -4.45 -4.23 -19.20
N VAL A 2 -4.52 -4.33 -20.54
CA VAL A 2 -5.17 -3.28 -21.38
C VAL A 2 -6.64 -3.07 -21.01
N GLU A 3 -7.41 -4.16 -20.87
CA GLU A 3 -8.83 -4.12 -20.46
C GLU A 3 -9.04 -3.54 -19.05
N MET A 4 -7.99 -3.51 -18.21
CA MET A 4 -8.06 -2.87 -16.89
C MET A 4 -7.93 -1.34 -16.99
N GLY A 5 -7.69 -0.79 -18.19
CA GLY A 5 -7.59 0.65 -18.45
C GLY A 5 -6.17 1.20 -18.45
N PHE A 6 -5.14 0.35 -18.54
CA PHE A 6 -3.76 0.83 -18.70
C PHE A 6 -3.46 1.19 -20.16
N ASP A 7 -2.86 2.36 -20.39
CA ASP A 7 -2.35 2.76 -21.70
C ASP A 7 -1.07 1.97 -22.03
N PRO A 8 -1.07 1.13 -23.09
CA PRO A 8 0.06 0.29 -23.46
C PRO A 8 1.33 1.05 -23.84
N LYS A 9 1.26 2.37 -24.06
CA LYS A 9 2.41 3.23 -24.38
C LYS A 9 3.15 3.78 -23.15
N THR A 10 2.65 3.50 -21.94
CA THR A 10 3.20 4.05 -20.69
C THR A 10 4.10 3.04 -19.97
N SER A 11 5.08 3.54 -19.21
CA SER A 11 5.87 2.69 -18.31
C SER A 11 5.00 1.95 -17.28
N ARG A 12 3.90 2.58 -16.85
CA ARG A 12 2.95 2.01 -15.90
C ARG A 12 2.28 0.74 -16.43
N PHE A 13 2.00 0.66 -17.72
CA PHE A 13 1.52 -0.59 -18.34
C PHE A 13 2.56 -1.71 -18.20
N VAL A 14 3.83 -1.42 -18.49
CA VAL A 14 4.92 -2.39 -18.37
C VAL A 14 5.10 -2.83 -16.92
N GLU A 15 5.01 -1.91 -15.96
CA GLU A 15 5.03 -2.24 -14.53
C GLU A 15 3.86 -3.16 -14.14
N ALA A 16 2.63 -2.80 -14.48
CA ALA A 16 1.45 -3.60 -14.16
C ALA A 16 1.51 -5.01 -14.77
N LEU A 17 2.00 -5.11 -16.02
CA LEU A 17 2.20 -6.38 -16.70
C LEU A 17 3.23 -7.23 -15.95
N LYS A 18 4.39 -6.66 -15.60
CA LYS A 18 5.43 -7.37 -14.85
C LYS A 18 4.91 -7.89 -13.51
N VAL A 19 4.16 -7.08 -12.77
CA VAL A 19 3.60 -7.49 -11.49
C VAL A 19 2.62 -8.65 -11.67
N LEU A 20 1.64 -8.53 -12.56
CA LEU A 20 0.63 -9.58 -12.74
C LEU A 20 1.23 -10.91 -13.24
N TYR A 21 2.27 -10.86 -14.08
CA TYR A 21 2.97 -12.08 -14.53
C TYR A 21 3.73 -12.81 -13.42
N GLN A 22 4.01 -12.14 -12.30
CA GLN A 22 4.71 -12.72 -11.15
C GLN A 22 3.75 -13.23 -10.07
N LEU A 23 2.45 -12.94 -10.18
CA LEU A 23 1.46 -13.31 -9.17
C LEU A 23 0.68 -14.55 -9.62
N SER A 24 0.53 -15.49 -8.70
CA SER A 24 -0.46 -16.56 -8.85
C SER A 24 -1.82 -16.09 -8.31
N ASP A 25 -2.92 -16.72 -8.74
CA ASP A 25 -4.26 -16.42 -8.22
C ASP A 25 -4.31 -16.53 -6.69
N LYS A 26 -3.70 -17.58 -6.13
CA LYS A 26 -3.56 -17.76 -4.68
C LYS A 26 -2.83 -16.59 -4.02
N THR A 27 -1.74 -16.12 -4.62
CA THR A 27 -0.97 -14.98 -4.12
C THR A 27 -1.80 -13.69 -4.13
N ILE A 28 -2.64 -13.50 -5.15
CA ILE A 28 -3.57 -12.35 -5.22
C ILE A 28 -4.60 -12.45 -4.09
N GLU A 29 -5.23 -13.61 -3.92
CA GLU A 29 -6.22 -13.86 -2.86
C GLU A 29 -5.66 -13.60 -1.46
N GLU A 30 -4.44 -14.06 -1.18
CA GLU A 30 -3.77 -13.84 0.10
C GLU A 30 -3.54 -12.34 0.37
N LYS A 31 -3.08 -11.59 -0.63
CA LYS A 31 -2.91 -10.12 -0.51
C LYS A 31 -4.23 -9.39 -0.32
N LEU A 32 -5.28 -9.78 -1.05
CA LEU A 32 -6.64 -9.22 -0.88
C LEU A 32 -7.14 -9.43 0.56
N ASN A 33 -7.01 -10.66 1.07
CA ASN A 33 -7.43 -11.02 2.42
C ASN A 33 -6.65 -10.27 3.51
N ILE A 34 -5.35 -9.99 3.31
CA ILE A 34 -4.57 -9.15 4.24
C ILE A 34 -5.14 -7.72 4.25
N LEU A 35 -5.39 -7.12 3.09
CA LEU A 35 -5.86 -5.73 3.00
C LEU A 35 -7.30 -5.56 3.50
N ASP A 36 -8.17 -6.53 3.22
CA ASP A 36 -9.53 -6.59 3.77
C ASP A 36 -9.50 -6.67 5.30
N LYS A 37 -8.82 -7.67 5.86
CA LYS A 37 -8.80 -7.89 7.31
C LYS A 37 -8.08 -6.82 8.12
N ARG A 38 -7.11 -6.12 7.52
CA ARG A 38 -6.29 -5.13 8.21
C ARG A 38 -6.75 -3.69 8.00
N LEU A 39 -7.35 -3.38 6.84
CA LEU A 39 -7.66 -2.01 6.43
C LEU A 39 -9.08 -1.87 5.85
N GLY A 40 -9.88 -2.94 5.84
CA GLY A 40 -11.25 -2.92 5.31
C GLY A 40 -11.33 -2.66 3.81
N PHE A 41 -10.30 -3.03 3.04
CA PHE A 41 -10.30 -2.83 1.59
C PHE A 41 -11.29 -3.77 0.90
N ALA A 42 -12.20 -3.19 0.12
CA ALA A 42 -12.95 -3.95 -0.87
C ALA A 42 -12.02 -4.40 -2.01
N VAL A 43 -12.42 -5.43 -2.76
CA VAL A 43 -11.66 -5.90 -3.93
C VAL A 43 -11.47 -4.76 -4.94
N GLU A 44 -12.50 -3.93 -5.10
CA GLU A 44 -12.47 -2.74 -5.95
C GLU A 44 -11.42 -1.73 -5.51
N ASP A 45 -11.28 -1.48 -4.19
CA ASP A 45 -10.26 -0.57 -3.64
C ASP A 45 -8.85 -1.02 -4.00
N VAL A 46 -8.59 -2.33 -3.95
CA VAL A 46 -7.28 -2.91 -4.29
C VAL A 46 -6.98 -2.68 -5.76
N TRP A 47 -7.94 -2.96 -6.65
CA TRP A 47 -7.73 -2.78 -8.09
C TRP A 47 -7.65 -1.31 -8.51
N GLU A 48 -8.39 -0.41 -7.89
CA GLU A 48 -8.24 1.03 -8.09
C GLU A 48 -6.86 1.53 -7.64
N THR A 49 -6.39 1.04 -6.50
CA THR A 49 -5.06 1.34 -5.98
C THR A 49 -3.98 0.77 -6.92
N PHE A 50 -4.20 -0.41 -7.49
CA PHE A 50 -3.27 -1.08 -8.41
C PHE A 50 -3.11 -0.29 -9.71
N LYS A 51 -4.21 0.25 -10.25
CA LYS A 51 -4.18 1.12 -11.43
C LYS A 51 -3.33 2.37 -11.22
N LYS A 52 -3.27 2.90 -9.99
CA LYS A 52 -2.45 4.06 -9.63
C LYS A 52 -1.00 3.67 -9.36
N TYR A 53 -0.77 2.56 -8.65
CA TYR A 53 0.54 2.14 -8.14
C TYR A 53 0.78 0.63 -8.27
N PRO A 54 1.02 0.08 -9.48
CA PRO A 54 1.06 -1.37 -9.68
C PRO A 54 2.06 -2.12 -8.78
N ILE A 55 3.19 -1.47 -8.47
CA ILE A 55 4.27 -2.02 -7.64
C ILE A 55 3.79 -2.44 -6.25
N PHE A 56 2.69 -1.88 -5.72
CA PHE A 56 2.24 -2.23 -4.37
C PHE A 56 1.86 -3.73 -4.24
N LEU A 57 1.31 -4.35 -5.28
CA LEU A 57 1.04 -5.79 -5.29
C LEU A 57 2.29 -6.64 -5.54
N ALA A 58 3.41 -6.05 -5.94
CA ALA A 58 4.69 -6.74 -6.02
C ALA A 58 5.37 -6.91 -4.65
N LEU A 59 4.92 -6.17 -3.63
CA LEU A 59 5.41 -6.34 -2.26
C LEU A 59 5.00 -7.71 -1.72
N SER A 60 5.89 -8.35 -0.96
CA SER A 60 5.52 -9.60 -0.27
C SER A 60 4.41 -9.36 0.76
N GLU A 61 3.64 -10.41 1.04
CA GLU A 61 2.59 -10.44 2.07
C GLU A 61 3.16 -9.96 3.41
N GLN A 62 4.35 -10.47 3.76
CA GLN A 62 5.06 -10.09 4.98
C GLN A 62 5.44 -8.61 4.98
N LYS A 63 5.88 -8.05 3.83
CA LYS A 63 6.22 -6.63 3.73
C LYS A 63 4.99 -5.74 3.92
N ILE A 64 3.86 -6.10 3.32
CA ILE A 64 2.59 -5.39 3.48
C ILE A 64 2.15 -5.43 4.95
N ALA A 65 2.09 -6.63 5.54
CA ALA A 65 1.68 -6.81 6.92
C ALA A 65 2.57 -6.04 7.90
N ASN A 66 3.90 -6.20 7.81
CA ASN A 66 4.84 -5.50 8.69
C ASN A 66 4.75 -3.97 8.54
N SER A 67 4.51 -3.47 7.33
CA SER A 67 4.35 -2.03 7.13
C SER A 67 3.07 -1.54 7.81
N ILE A 68 1.96 -2.26 7.69
CA ILE A 68 0.71 -1.93 8.38
C ILE A 68 0.93 -1.88 9.90
N GLU A 69 1.51 -2.94 10.48
CA GLU A 69 1.79 -2.99 11.92
C GLU A 69 2.70 -1.84 12.37
N THR A 70 3.65 -1.41 11.53
CA THR A 70 4.50 -0.26 11.83
C THR A 70 3.69 1.02 11.97
N TYR A 71 2.78 1.31 11.03
CA TYR A 71 1.94 2.51 11.09
C TYR A 71 0.97 2.45 12.28
N LEU A 72 0.31 1.32 12.51
CA LEU A 72 -0.59 1.16 13.67
C LEU A 72 0.17 1.33 14.99
N GLY A 73 1.38 0.75 15.10
CA GLY A 73 2.24 0.92 16.27
C GLY A 73 2.75 2.35 16.50
N LEU A 74 2.71 3.20 15.47
CA LEU A 74 3.00 4.63 15.59
C LEU A 74 1.77 5.47 15.97
N GLY A 75 0.58 4.87 16.05
CA GLY A 75 -0.64 5.51 16.51
C GLY A 75 -1.61 5.96 15.41
N PHE A 76 -1.33 5.62 14.15
CA PHE A 76 -2.29 5.78 13.06
C PHE A 76 -3.48 4.82 13.28
N SER A 77 -4.69 5.29 13.00
CA SER A 77 -5.86 4.42 12.92
C SER A 77 -5.87 3.61 11.61
N GLU A 78 -6.62 2.51 11.61
CA GLU A 78 -6.86 1.69 10.41
C GLU A 78 -7.48 2.54 9.28
N ASP A 79 -8.42 3.43 9.61
CA ASP A 79 -9.07 4.32 8.65
C ASP A 79 -8.10 5.34 8.02
N GLU A 80 -7.26 5.99 8.84
CA GLU A 80 -6.23 6.91 8.33
C GLU A 80 -5.26 6.20 7.42
N LEU A 81 -4.80 5.01 7.82
CA LEU A 81 -3.89 4.20 7.03
C LEU A 81 -4.56 3.72 5.74
N ALA A 82 -5.83 3.33 5.78
CA ALA A 82 -6.59 2.94 4.60
C ALA A 82 -6.67 4.10 3.59
N ILE A 83 -6.99 5.31 4.06
CA ILE A 83 -6.99 6.53 3.23
C ILE A 83 -5.59 6.80 2.64
N MET A 84 -4.53 6.65 3.45
CA MET A 84 -3.15 6.82 2.99
C MET A 84 -2.80 5.84 1.86
N VAL A 85 -3.13 4.55 2.02
CA VAL A 85 -2.85 3.51 1.02
C VAL A 85 -3.66 3.74 -0.26
N LYS A 86 -4.96 4.07 -0.17
CA LYS A 86 -5.82 4.38 -1.33
C LYS A 86 -5.33 5.61 -2.12
N ARG A 87 -4.73 6.57 -1.42
CA ARG A 87 -4.15 7.78 -2.04
C ARG A 87 -2.76 7.51 -2.61
N SER A 88 -1.92 6.77 -1.90
CA SER A 88 -0.52 6.53 -2.26
C SER A 88 0.03 5.25 -1.62
N ALA A 89 -0.19 4.10 -2.28
CA ALA A 89 0.26 2.79 -1.79
C ALA A 89 1.79 2.63 -1.67
N SER A 90 2.58 3.57 -2.20
CA SER A 90 4.03 3.63 -1.97
C SER A 90 4.41 3.71 -0.50
N CYS A 91 3.50 4.17 0.38
CA CYS A 91 3.73 4.23 1.82
C CYS A 91 4.00 2.85 2.44
N LEU A 92 3.50 1.76 1.83
CA LEU A 92 3.74 0.38 2.26
C LEU A 92 5.14 -0.12 1.91
N ASN A 93 5.84 0.55 0.99
CA ASN A 93 7.19 0.15 0.58
C ASN A 93 8.28 0.70 1.52
N TYR A 94 7.99 1.75 2.29
CA TYR A 94 8.97 2.33 3.21
C TYR A 94 9.47 1.32 4.25
N THR A 95 10.73 1.46 4.66
CA THR A 95 11.27 0.67 5.76
C THR A 95 10.69 1.17 7.07
N GLU A 96 10.61 0.29 8.06
CA GLU A 96 10.18 0.65 9.42
C GLU A 96 10.99 1.85 9.96
N GLU A 97 12.32 1.80 9.80
CA GLU A 97 13.23 2.89 10.18
C GLU A 97 12.85 4.22 9.51
N THR A 98 12.55 4.21 8.20
CA THR A 98 12.17 5.42 7.46
C THR A 98 10.87 6.00 8.00
N VAL A 99 9.87 5.16 8.26
CA VAL A 99 8.57 5.59 8.78
C VAL A 99 8.74 6.16 10.20
N LYS A 100 9.44 5.46 11.09
CA LYS A 100 9.70 5.92 12.47
C LYS A 100 10.45 7.24 12.50
N LYS A 101 11.53 7.39 11.73
CA LYS A 101 12.32 8.61 11.66
C LYS A 101 11.51 9.80 11.16
N LYS A 102 10.69 9.60 10.11
CA LYS A 102 9.81 10.65 9.59
C LYS A 102 8.74 11.03 10.60
N ASN A 103 8.13 10.06 11.26
CA ASN A 103 7.14 10.31 12.29
C ASN A 103 7.72 11.11 13.46
N GLU A 104 8.89 10.71 13.96
CA GLU A 104 9.60 11.41 15.03
C GLU A 104 9.88 12.87 14.67
N PHE A 105 10.39 13.12 13.46
CA PHE A 105 10.63 14.48 12.98
C PHE A 105 9.34 15.31 12.94
N LEU A 106 8.24 14.76 12.41
CA LEU A 106 6.97 15.48 12.33
C LEU A 106 6.39 15.77 13.72
N VAL A 107 6.45 14.81 14.65
CA VAL A 107 5.88 14.99 15.99
C VAL A 107 6.76 15.89 16.86
N LYS A 108 8.08 15.70 16.87
CA LYS A 108 8.99 16.40 17.80
C LYS A 108 9.46 17.74 17.28
N GLU A 109 9.91 17.81 16.03
CA GLU A 109 10.51 19.02 15.47
C GLU A 109 9.45 19.95 14.87
N MET A 110 8.43 19.38 14.23
CA MET A 110 7.36 20.16 13.59
C MET A 110 6.13 20.37 14.48
N ASN A 111 6.10 19.76 15.67
CA ASN A 111 4.97 19.82 16.60
C ASN A 111 3.63 19.46 15.93
N TRP A 112 3.64 18.47 15.03
CA TRP A 112 2.46 17.91 14.37
C TRP A 112 2.09 16.58 15.03
N PRO A 113 1.21 16.59 16.03
CA PRO A 113 0.79 15.35 16.67
C PRO A 113 -0.08 14.53 15.72
N LEU A 114 0.04 13.20 15.77
CA LEU A 114 -0.80 12.29 15.01
C LEU A 114 -2.28 12.33 15.45
N LYS A 115 -2.60 12.95 16.59
CA LYS A 115 -3.96 13.20 17.06
C LYS A 115 -4.06 14.60 17.68
N ALA A 116 -5.15 15.30 17.37
CA ALA A 116 -5.71 16.38 18.17
C ALA A 116 -6.69 15.78 19.20
#